data_AF-A0A6M7ULI3-F1
#
_entry.id   AF-A0A6M7ULI3-F1
#
_cell.length_a   1.000
_cell.length_b   1.000
_cell.length_c   1.000
_cell.angle_alpha   90.00
_cell.angle_beta   90.00
_cell.angle_gamma   90.00
#
_symmetry.space_group_name_H-M   'P 1'
#
loop_
_entity.id
_entity.type
_entity.pdbx_description
1 polymer ?
#
loop_
_entity_poly.entity_id
_entity_poly.type
_entity_poly.pdbx_seq_one_letter_code
_entity_poly.pdbx_strand_id
1 'polypeptide(L)'
;MSSAALERADRFRIGRVLHDSFSVIRRNLVLCAGLGVVLYAVPRFALSIWYFQAIAGNEKIPLWAFFSEHVMLAIAGLLFYVGVIAILQTALTRAGIVDMQGRTPTASDCLGVALALFFPVLLTSLVVTLAFMLGLFLLIVPGILLLLRWSVAVPVLIQERLNILDSMARSRDLTKGSRWALLGLWLILIMGGTLVGLAVPRLFIALNFNFGLIVEALVKAAATVLSSVAAAVSYAELRQVREGTCVEKLAEIFS
;
A
#
# COMPACT_ATOMS: atom_id res chain seq x y z
N MET A 1 -21.73 34.40 5.29
CA MET A 1 -21.82 33.11 4.55
C MET A 1 -20.46 32.55 4.12
N SER A 2 -19.32 33.07 4.60
CA SER A 2 -17.96 32.61 4.20
C SER A 2 -17.37 31.49 5.09
N SER A 3 -17.85 31.33 6.33
CA SER A 3 -17.25 30.38 7.30
C SER A 3 -17.47 28.89 6.95
N ALA A 4 -18.63 28.53 6.39
CA ALA A 4 -18.94 27.14 6.02
C ALA A 4 -18.24 26.65 4.73
N ALA A 5 -17.75 27.57 3.89
CA ALA A 5 -16.98 27.24 2.70
C ALA A 5 -15.50 26.97 3.03
N LEU A 6 -14.95 27.71 3.99
CA LEU A 6 -13.61 27.47 4.54
C LEU A 6 -13.54 26.17 5.36
N GLU A 7 -14.55 25.84 6.17
CA GLU A 7 -14.61 24.55 6.88
C GLU A 7 -14.66 23.32 5.95
N ARG A 8 -15.16 23.47 4.71
CA ARG A 8 -15.23 22.40 3.72
C ARG A 8 -13.92 22.15 2.97
N ALA A 9 -13.03 23.13 2.93
CA ALA A 9 -11.69 22.97 2.37
C ALA A 9 -10.73 22.27 3.35
N ASP A 10 -11.06 22.27 4.64
CA ASP A 10 -10.14 21.94 5.73
C ASP A 10 -10.18 20.49 6.24
N ARG A 11 -11.11 19.67 5.73
CA ARG A 11 -11.29 18.28 6.18
C ARG A 11 -10.88 17.31 5.09
N PHE A 12 -10.02 16.34 5.44
CA PHE A 12 -9.62 15.24 4.57
C PHE A 12 -10.84 14.56 3.91
N ARG A 13 -10.92 14.60 2.57
CA ARG A 13 -12.09 14.11 1.81
C ARG A 13 -11.78 12.74 1.19
N ILE A 14 -12.30 11.68 1.81
CA ILE A 14 -12.18 10.28 1.34
C ILE A 14 -12.56 10.15 -0.14
N GLY A 15 -13.67 10.76 -0.56
CA GLY A 15 -14.16 10.69 -1.94
C GLY A 15 -13.22 11.35 -2.96
N ARG A 16 -12.51 12.42 -2.57
CA ARG A 16 -11.51 13.06 -3.43
C ARG A 16 -10.27 12.18 -3.57
N VAL A 17 -9.76 11.64 -2.45
CA VAL A 17 -8.61 10.72 -2.46
C VAL A 17 -8.88 9.51 -3.36
N LEU A 18 -10.07 8.91 -3.27
CA LEU A 18 -10.46 7.80 -4.15
C LEU A 18 -10.52 8.25 -5.61
N HIS A 19 -11.19 9.36 -5.92
CA HIS A 19 -11.28 9.90 -7.27
C HIS A 19 -9.91 10.16 -7.90
N ASP A 20 -9.03 10.83 -7.16
CA ASP A 20 -7.68 11.17 -7.60
C ASP A 20 -6.83 9.91 -7.76
N SER A 21 -6.98 8.93 -6.87
CA SER A 21 -6.31 7.63 -7.01
C SER A 21 -6.73 6.91 -8.30
N PHE A 22 -8.03 6.86 -8.60
CA PHE A 22 -8.53 6.28 -9.85
C PHE A 22 -8.08 7.09 -11.07
N SER A 23 -8.01 8.42 -10.96
CA SER A 23 -7.51 9.30 -12.01
C SER A 23 -6.04 9.00 -12.36
N VAL A 24 -5.18 8.91 -11.34
CA VAL A 24 -3.76 8.56 -11.50
C VAL A 24 -3.60 7.17 -12.14
N ILE A 25 -4.36 6.18 -11.67
CA ILE A 25 -4.33 4.81 -12.22
C ILE A 25 -4.77 4.80 -13.69
N ARG A 26 -5.85 5.54 -14.02
CA ARG A 26 -6.36 5.60 -15.40
C ARG A 26 -5.40 6.33 -16.34
N ARG A 27 -4.72 7.37 -15.88
CA ARG A 27 -3.71 8.11 -16.66
C ARG A 27 -2.46 7.27 -16.92
N ASN A 28 -2.06 6.44 -15.96
CA ASN A 28 -0.86 5.61 -16.02
C ASN A 28 -1.15 4.11 -16.14
N LEU A 29 -2.26 3.75 -16.79
CA LEU A 29 -2.81 2.39 -16.77
C LEU A 29 -1.81 1.34 -17.25
N VAL A 30 -1.05 1.63 -18.31
CA VAL A 30 -0.03 0.71 -18.85
C VAL A 30 1.10 0.48 -17.84
N LEU A 31 1.56 1.53 -17.15
CA LEU A 31 2.67 1.44 -16.20
C LEU A 31 2.22 0.74 -14.91
N CYS A 32 1.04 1.10 -14.39
CA CYS A 32 0.45 0.48 -13.21
C CYS A 32 0.07 -0.99 -13.44
N ALA A 33 -0.56 -1.30 -14.57
CA ALA A 33 -0.92 -2.67 -14.94
C ALA A 33 0.34 -3.49 -15.26
N GLY A 34 1.30 -2.93 -16.00
CA GLY A 34 2.56 -3.59 -16.34
C GLY A 34 3.36 -3.96 -15.09
N LEU A 35 3.60 -3.00 -14.19
CA LEU A 35 4.30 -3.27 -12.92
C LEU A 35 3.51 -4.24 -12.03
N GLY A 36 2.18 -4.06 -11.92
CA GLY A 36 1.33 -4.95 -11.12
C GLY A 36 1.32 -6.38 -11.63
N VAL A 37 1.25 -6.60 -12.94
CA VAL A 37 1.24 -7.95 -13.51
C VAL A 37 2.62 -8.60 -13.36
N VAL A 38 3.68 -7.90 -13.77
CA VAL A 38 5.04 -8.47 -13.82
C VAL A 38 5.59 -8.72 -12.42
N LEU A 39 5.44 -7.77 -11.50
CA LEU A 39 6.06 -7.86 -10.18
C LEU A 39 5.14 -8.45 -9.10
N TYR A 40 3.82 -8.54 -9.33
CA TYR A 40 2.90 -9.15 -8.37
C TYR A 40 2.16 -10.35 -8.91
N ALA A 41 1.42 -10.20 -10.01
CA ALA A 41 0.54 -11.28 -10.48
C ALA A 41 1.33 -12.54 -10.85
N VAL A 42 2.45 -12.39 -11.58
CA VAL A 42 3.30 -13.52 -12.00
C VAL A 42 3.95 -14.23 -10.80
N PRO A 43 4.67 -13.55 -9.88
CA PRO A 43 5.22 -14.20 -8.70
C PRO A 43 4.14 -14.83 -7.80
N ARG A 44 3.02 -14.13 -7.61
CA ARG A 44 1.91 -14.62 -6.78
C ARG A 44 1.27 -15.87 -7.36
N PHE A 45 1.09 -15.92 -8.67
CA PHE A 45 0.53 -17.08 -9.37
C PHE A 45 1.49 -18.27 -9.34
N ALA A 46 2.77 -18.05 -9.61
CA ALA A 46 3.81 -19.09 -9.51
C ALA A 46 3.85 -19.72 -8.10
N LEU A 47 3.83 -18.87 -7.06
CA LEU A 47 3.74 -19.33 -5.67
C LEU A 47 2.44 -20.09 -5.37
N SER A 48 1.33 -19.69 -5.98
CA SER A 48 0.04 -20.38 -5.80
C SER A 48 0.06 -21.79 -6.40
N ILE A 49 0.65 -21.95 -7.60
CA ILE A 49 0.84 -23.26 -8.23
C ILE A 49 1.77 -24.12 -7.40
N TRP A 50 2.92 -23.57 -6.98
CA TRP A 50 3.89 -24.28 -6.15
C TRP A 50 3.27 -24.75 -4.84
N TYR A 51 2.54 -23.88 -4.14
CA TYR A 51 1.82 -24.21 -2.90
C TYR A 51 0.79 -25.32 -3.12
N PHE A 52 0.02 -25.24 -4.21
CA PHE A 52 -0.99 -26.24 -4.50
C PHE A 52 -0.37 -27.59 -4.90
N GLN A 53 0.72 -27.60 -5.65
CA GLN A 53 1.47 -28.83 -5.98
C GLN A 53 2.11 -29.45 -4.73
N ALA A 54 2.64 -28.63 -3.82
CA ALA A 54 3.18 -29.08 -2.54
C ALA A 54 2.11 -29.74 -1.65
N ILE A 55 0.85 -29.28 -1.73
CA ILE A 55 -0.28 -29.85 -0.98
C ILE A 55 -0.95 -31.03 -1.70
N ALA A 56 -0.99 -31.02 -3.03
CA ALA A 56 -1.64 -32.06 -3.82
C ALA A 56 -0.79 -33.33 -3.99
N GLY A 57 0.54 -33.23 -3.83
CA GLY A 57 1.49 -34.32 -4.06
C GLY A 57 1.92 -35.11 -2.81
N ASN A 58 1.67 -34.62 -1.59
CA ASN A 58 2.03 -35.31 -0.34
C ASN A 58 0.95 -35.11 0.71
N GLU A 59 0.78 -36.09 1.61
CA GLU A 59 -0.05 -36.02 2.82
C GLU A 59 -0.02 -34.61 3.39
N LYS A 60 -1.18 -33.92 3.44
CA LYS A 60 -1.37 -32.53 3.91
C LYS A 60 -0.23 -32.05 4.81
N ILE A 61 0.91 -31.63 4.24
CA ILE A 61 2.08 -31.32 5.05
C ILE A 61 1.67 -30.04 5.74
N PRO A 62 1.42 -30.04 7.06
CA PRO A 62 1.00 -28.82 7.71
C PRO A 62 2.14 -27.82 7.54
N LEU A 63 1.79 -26.52 7.40
CA LEU A 63 2.79 -25.46 7.18
C LEU A 63 3.98 -25.59 8.13
N TRP A 64 3.74 -25.94 9.39
CA TRP A 64 4.78 -26.15 10.39
C TRP A 64 5.75 -27.29 10.05
N ALA A 65 5.30 -28.38 9.41
CA ALA A 65 6.15 -29.52 9.02
C ALA A 65 7.03 -29.15 7.81
N PHE A 66 6.48 -28.40 6.85
CA PHE A 66 7.27 -27.86 5.75
C PHE A 66 8.33 -26.88 6.26
N PHE A 67 7.96 -25.98 7.19
CA PHE A 67 8.91 -25.08 7.81
C PHE A 67 9.98 -25.84 8.58
N SER A 68 9.66 -26.91 9.31
CA SER A 68 10.66 -27.67 10.07
C SER A 68 11.65 -28.43 9.18
N GLU A 69 11.21 -28.96 8.05
CA GLU A 69 12.09 -29.72 7.14
C GLU A 69 12.88 -28.84 6.17
N HIS A 70 12.36 -27.66 5.83
CA HIS A 70 12.93 -26.77 4.83
C HIS A 70 13.09 -25.33 5.32
N VAL A 71 13.44 -25.14 6.59
CA VAL A 71 13.59 -23.83 7.26
C VAL A 71 14.32 -22.82 6.37
N MET A 72 15.49 -23.18 5.85
CA MET A 72 16.35 -22.26 5.11
C MET A 72 15.76 -21.84 3.75
N LEU A 73 15.18 -22.79 3.00
CA LEU A 73 14.50 -22.50 1.73
C LEU A 73 13.22 -21.68 1.95
N ALA A 74 12.46 -21.99 3.01
CA ALA A 74 11.24 -21.29 3.35
C ALA A 74 11.52 -19.82 3.74
N ILE A 75 12.57 -19.59 4.54
CA ILE A 75 13.03 -18.23 4.89
C ILE A 75 13.49 -17.49 3.64
N ALA A 76 14.31 -18.11 2.78
CA ALA A 76 14.80 -17.49 1.55
C ALA A 76 13.65 -17.10 0.60
N GLY A 77 12.68 -18.00 0.40
CA GLY A 77 11.50 -17.73 -0.43
C GLY A 77 10.61 -16.62 0.13
N LEU A 78 10.42 -16.60 1.45
CA LEU A 78 9.68 -15.54 2.14
C LEU A 78 10.38 -14.17 1.97
N LEU A 79 11.69 -14.10 2.20
CA LEU A 79 12.46 -12.87 2.04
C LEU A 79 12.44 -12.37 0.61
N PHE A 80 12.57 -13.27 -0.37
CA PHE A 80 12.47 -12.92 -1.78
C PHE A 80 11.09 -12.34 -2.11
N TYR A 81 10.02 -12.98 -1.67
CA TYR A 81 8.66 -12.52 -1.89
C TYR A 81 8.39 -11.13 -1.26
N VAL A 82 8.80 -10.94 -0.01
CA VAL A 82 8.68 -9.65 0.68
C VAL A 82 9.49 -8.56 -0.04
N GLY A 83 10.70 -8.88 -0.50
CA GLY A 83 11.54 -7.95 -1.24
C GLY A 83 10.89 -7.51 -2.56
N VAL A 84 10.35 -8.45 -3.34
CA VAL A 84 9.67 -8.15 -4.60
C VAL A 84 8.44 -7.26 -4.38
N ILE A 85 7.64 -7.54 -3.35
CA ILE A 85 6.49 -6.69 -3.00
C ILE A 85 6.92 -5.30 -2.57
N ALA A 86 7.98 -5.19 -1.76
CA ALA A 86 8.49 -3.92 -1.29
C ALA A 86 8.94 -3.02 -2.46
N ILE A 87 9.63 -3.61 -3.46
CA ILE A 87 10.04 -2.91 -4.68
C ILE A 87 8.81 -2.40 -5.44
N LEU A 88 7.82 -3.27 -5.66
CA LEU A 88 6.60 -2.89 -6.37
C LEU A 88 5.84 -1.77 -5.66
N GLN A 89 5.64 -1.91 -4.35
CA GLN A 89 4.92 -0.93 -3.54
C GLN A 89 5.60 0.43 -3.59
N THR A 90 6.94 0.45 -3.51
CA THR A 90 7.75 1.68 -3.60
C THR A 90 7.66 2.31 -4.98
N ALA A 91 7.77 1.51 -6.05
CA ALA A 91 7.69 1.98 -7.42
C ALA A 91 6.30 2.58 -7.74
N LEU A 92 5.22 1.93 -7.31
CA LEU A 92 3.84 2.42 -7.51
C LEU A 92 3.56 3.68 -6.69
N THR A 93 4.02 3.73 -5.44
CA THR A 93 3.90 4.93 -4.60
C THR A 93 4.64 6.10 -5.23
N ARG A 94 5.87 5.88 -5.73
CA ARG A 94 6.66 6.90 -6.45
C ARG A 94 5.96 7.36 -7.72
N ALA A 95 5.43 6.45 -8.52
CA ALA A 95 4.70 6.78 -9.74
C ALA A 95 3.49 7.68 -9.44
N GLY A 96 2.73 7.38 -8.38
CA GLY A 96 1.60 8.22 -7.95
C GLY A 96 2.03 9.62 -7.50
N ILE A 97 3.14 9.73 -6.75
CA ILE A 97 3.69 11.03 -6.34
C ILE A 97 4.13 11.86 -7.55
N VAL A 98 4.83 11.24 -8.51
CA VAL A 98 5.36 11.93 -9.71
C VAL A 98 4.22 12.40 -10.62
N ASP A 99 3.17 11.58 -10.81
CA ASP A 99 2.00 11.98 -11.60
C ASP A 99 1.24 13.16 -10.97
N MET A 100 1.10 13.17 -9.64
CA MET A 100 0.49 14.30 -8.93
C MET A 100 1.31 15.59 -9.00
N GLN A 101 2.62 15.49 -9.22
CA GLN A 101 3.49 16.64 -9.50
C GLN A 101 3.42 17.11 -10.96
N GLY A 102 2.56 16.50 -11.79
CA GLY A 102 2.39 16.86 -13.20
C GLY A 102 3.50 16.33 -14.13
N ARG A 103 4.34 15.40 -13.64
CA ARG A 103 5.42 14.77 -14.44
C ARG A 103 4.97 13.39 -14.90
N THR A 104 5.43 12.94 -16.06
CA THR A 104 5.14 11.58 -16.55
C THR A 104 6.04 10.57 -15.84
N PRO A 105 5.48 9.60 -15.09
CA PRO A 105 6.28 8.59 -14.42
C PRO A 105 6.89 7.64 -15.45
N THR A 106 8.20 7.41 -15.36
CA THR A 106 8.92 6.43 -16.20
C THR A 106 9.21 5.18 -15.38
N ALA A 107 8.98 4.00 -15.96
CA ALA A 107 9.17 2.73 -15.26
C ALA A 107 10.61 2.53 -14.76
N SER A 108 11.61 2.94 -15.54
CA SER A 108 13.03 2.87 -15.17
C SER A 108 13.38 3.76 -13.98
N ASP A 109 12.84 4.99 -13.92
CA ASP A 109 13.07 5.90 -12.79
C ASP A 109 12.39 5.38 -11.52
N CYS A 110 11.16 4.87 -11.64
CA CYS A 110 10.43 4.28 -10.50
C CYS A 110 11.14 3.03 -9.96
N LEU A 111 11.63 2.16 -10.85
CA LEU A 111 12.41 0.97 -10.48
C LEU A 111 13.77 1.34 -9.89
N GLY A 112 14.47 2.32 -10.45
CA GLY A 112 15.75 2.80 -9.94
C GLY A 112 15.62 3.33 -8.51
N VAL A 113 14.59 4.14 -8.25
CA VAL A 113 14.27 4.62 -6.90
C VAL A 113 13.86 3.47 -5.97
N ALA A 114 13.05 2.52 -6.45
CA ALA A 114 12.64 1.37 -5.65
C ALA A 114 13.82 0.46 -5.26
N LEU A 115 14.80 0.29 -6.15
CA LEU A 115 16.04 -0.46 -5.87
C LEU A 115 16.96 0.31 -4.94
N ALA A 116 17.11 1.63 -5.13
CA ALA A 116 17.93 2.46 -4.24
C ALA A 116 17.38 2.53 -2.80
N LEU A 117 16.05 2.54 -2.66
CA LEU A 117 15.35 2.55 -1.38
C LEU A 117 15.01 1.14 -0.87
N PHE A 118 15.53 0.09 -1.50
CA PHE A 118 15.21 -1.29 -1.15
C PHE A 118 15.46 -1.59 0.33
N PHE A 119 16.67 -1.33 0.83
CA PHE A 119 17.03 -1.57 2.24
C PHE A 119 16.22 -0.70 3.23
N PRO A 120 16.09 0.62 3.04
CA PRO A 120 15.23 1.45 3.89
C PRO A 120 13.78 0.98 3.94
N VAL A 121 13.20 0.60 2.79
CA VAL A 121 11.81 0.13 2.72
C VAL A 121 11.67 -1.24 3.37
N LEU A 122 12.62 -2.16 3.18
CA LEU A 122 12.62 -3.47 3.85
C LEU A 122 12.69 -3.34 5.37
N LEU A 123 13.57 -2.49 5.89
CA LEU A 123 13.64 -2.25 7.33
C LEU A 123 12.34 -1.62 7.85
N THR A 124 11.82 -0.63 7.13
CA THR A 124 10.57 0.05 7.49
C THR A 124 9.40 -0.94 7.50
N SER A 125 9.28 -1.79 6.47
CA SER A 125 8.21 -2.79 6.37
C SER A 125 8.33 -3.85 7.46
N LEU A 126 9.54 -4.27 7.82
CA LEU A 126 9.77 -5.21 8.92
C LEU A 126 9.35 -4.60 10.26
N VAL A 127 9.75 -3.35 10.54
CA VAL A 127 9.37 -2.62 11.76
C VAL A 127 7.85 -2.42 11.83
N VAL A 128 7.22 -1.97 10.75
CA VAL A 128 5.77 -1.79 10.68
C VAL A 128 5.04 -3.11 10.89
N THR A 129 5.51 -4.21 10.29
CA THR A 129 4.90 -5.53 10.44
C THR A 129 5.03 -6.04 11.88
N LEU A 130 6.21 -5.94 12.48
CA LEU A 130 6.43 -6.33 13.88
C LEU A 130 5.56 -5.51 14.84
N ALA A 131 5.52 -4.19 14.65
CA ALA A 131 4.71 -3.33 15.49
C ALA A 131 3.20 -3.55 15.27
N PHE A 132 2.76 -3.88 14.06
CA PHE A 132 1.38 -4.27 13.78
C PHE A 132 1.03 -5.61 14.47
N MET A 133 1.90 -6.61 14.40
CA MET A 133 1.73 -7.91 15.07
C MET A 133 1.67 -7.75 16.59
N LEU A 134 2.60 -6.99 17.17
CA LEU A 134 2.58 -6.63 18.58
C LEU A 134 1.31 -5.86 18.94
N GLY A 135 0.90 -4.90 18.10
CA GLY A 135 -0.32 -4.12 18.28
C GLY A 135 -1.56 -5.02 18.33
N LEU A 136 -1.74 -5.89 17.34
CA LEU A 136 -2.84 -6.87 17.29
C LEU A 136 -2.83 -7.83 18.48
N PHE A 137 -1.65 -8.31 18.87
CA PHE A 137 -1.49 -9.22 20.01
C PHE A 137 -1.86 -8.54 21.33
N LEU A 138 -1.54 -7.26 21.48
CA LEU A 138 -1.86 -6.50 22.69
C LEU A 138 -3.32 -6.04 22.75
N LEU A 139 -3.94 -5.63 21.64
CA LEU A 139 -5.38 -5.37 21.44
C LEU A 139 -5.64 -4.97 19.95
N ILE A 140 -6.76 -5.33 19.33
CA ILE A 140 -7.03 -4.99 17.91
C ILE A 140 -6.97 -3.47 17.63
N VAL A 141 -7.39 -2.64 18.59
CA VAL A 141 -7.45 -1.17 18.47
C VAL A 141 -6.07 -0.51 18.30
N PRO A 142 -5.05 -0.73 19.15
CA PRO A 142 -3.70 -0.21 18.96
C PRO A 142 -3.07 -0.67 17.63
N GLY A 143 -3.32 -1.90 17.17
CA GLY A 143 -2.86 -2.37 15.85
C GLY A 143 -3.38 -1.50 14.70
N ILE A 144 -4.67 -1.16 14.72
CA ILE A 144 -5.28 -0.26 13.73
C ILE A 144 -4.71 1.16 13.84
N LEU A 145 -4.49 1.64 15.07
CA LEU A 145 -3.97 3.00 15.32
C LEU A 145 -2.51 3.16 14.85
N LEU A 146 -1.71 2.09 14.94
CA LEU A 146 -0.34 2.01 14.39
C LEU A 146 -0.35 2.01 12.85
N LEU A 147 -1.24 1.22 12.24
CA LEU A 147 -1.45 1.21 10.79
C LEU A 147 -1.78 2.61 10.25
N LEU A 148 -2.70 3.31 10.92
CA LEU A 148 -3.10 4.67 10.55
C LEU A 148 -1.98 5.70 10.73
N ARG A 149 -1.08 5.47 11.70
CA ARG A 149 0.08 6.32 11.94
C ARG A 149 1.16 6.17 10.89
N TRP A 150 1.25 5.00 10.24
CA TRP A 150 2.31 4.68 9.27
C TRP A 150 1.84 4.48 7.84
N SER A 151 0.54 4.63 7.56
CA SER A 151 -0.01 4.47 6.21
C SER A 151 0.60 5.44 5.19
N VAL A 152 1.15 6.57 5.64
CA VAL A 152 1.84 7.59 4.82
C VAL A 152 3.34 7.70 5.13
N ALA A 153 3.92 6.78 5.89
CA ALA A 153 5.36 6.79 6.18
C ALA A 153 6.20 6.53 4.92
N VAL A 154 5.76 5.60 4.06
CA VAL A 154 6.42 5.27 2.80
C VAL A 154 6.49 6.47 1.84
N PRO A 155 5.38 7.19 1.55
CA PRO A 155 5.45 8.38 0.70
C PRO A 155 6.29 9.52 1.30
N VAL A 156 6.28 9.72 2.64
CA VAL A 156 7.16 10.68 3.33
C VAL A 156 8.63 10.32 3.10
N LEU A 157 9.00 9.05 3.30
CA LEU A 157 10.38 8.60 3.14
C LEU A 157 10.88 8.80 1.70
N ILE A 158 10.03 8.52 0.72
CA ILE A 158 10.35 8.69 -0.71
C ILE A 158 10.48 10.17 -1.09
N GLN A 159 9.61 11.05 -0.58
CA GLN A 159 9.52 12.43 -1.02
C GLN A 159 10.39 13.39 -0.21
N GLU A 160 10.46 13.21 1.10
CA GLU A 160 11.24 14.06 2.01
C GLU A 160 12.68 13.53 2.24
N ARG A 161 13.01 12.33 1.72
CA ARG A 161 14.34 11.68 1.86
C ARG A 161 14.86 11.62 3.31
N LEU A 162 13.95 11.50 4.27
CA LEU A 162 14.26 11.44 5.70
C LEU A 162 14.69 10.03 6.13
N ASN A 163 15.37 9.94 7.28
CA ASN A 163 15.66 8.66 7.91
C ASN A 163 14.38 7.92 8.34
N ILE A 164 14.48 6.62 8.58
CA ILE A 164 13.33 5.75 8.91
C ILE A 164 12.54 6.28 10.14
N LEU A 165 13.24 6.66 11.21
CA LEU A 165 12.59 7.17 12.43
C LEU A 165 11.97 8.56 12.21
N ASP A 166 12.66 9.44 11.47
CA ASP A 166 12.20 10.80 11.19
C ASP A 166 10.97 10.80 10.28
N SER A 167 10.96 9.93 9.25
CA SER A 167 9.80 9.73 8.37
C SER A 167 8.58 9.18 9.13
N MET A 168 8.78 8.27 10.09
CA MET A 168 7.71 7.78 10.96
C MET A 168 7.17 8.87 11.90
N ALA A 169 8.05 9.71 12.47
CA ALA A 169 7.66 10.82 13.32
C ALA A 169 6.87 11.89 12.53
N ARG A 170 7.31 12.20 11.31
CA ARG A 170 6.64 13.11 10.38
C ARG A 170 5.27 12.59 9.94
N SER A 171 5.18 11.32 9.54
CA SER A 171 3.90 10.64 9.23
C SER A 171 2.90 10.75 10.39
N ARG A 172 3.37 10.57 11.64
CA ARG A 172 2.54 10.73 12.83
C ARG A 172 2.01 12.16 13.00
N ASP A 173 2.78 13.16 12.61
CA ASP A 173 2.38 14.56 12.77
C ASP A 173 1.37 14.99 11.69
N LEU A 174 1.61 14.59 10.43
CA LEU A 174 0.66 14.80 9.33
C LEU A 174 -0.69 14.12 9.57
N THR A 175 -0.71 12.95 10.20
CA THR A 175 -1.94 12.20 10.47
C THR A 175 -2.73 12.68 11.69
N LYS A 176 -2.20 13.61 12.51
CA LYS A 176 -2.94 14.20 13.64
C LYS A 176 -4.10 15.05 13.11
N GLY A 177 -5.33 14.73 13.50
CA GLY A 177 -6.55 15.45 13.14
C GLY A 177 -7.43 14.74 12.11
N SER A 178 -6.84 13.92 11.24
CA SER A 178 -7.56 13.22 10.15
C SER A 178 -7.67 11.70 10.32
N ARG A 179 -7.38 11.20 11.53
CA ARG A 179 -7.28 9.76 11.83
C ARG A 179 -8.56 8.97 11.51
N TRP A 180 -9.72 9.54 11.82
CA TRP A 180 -11.02 8.90 11.56
C TRP A 180 -11.36 8.83 10.07
N ALA A 181 -10.97 9.85 9.30
CA ALA A 181 -11.21 9.88 7.87
C ALA A 181 -10.24 8.94 7.12
N LEU A 182 -8.97 8.85 7.56
CA LEU A 182 -8.02 7.83 7.12
C LEU A 182 -8.50 6.41 7.48
N LEU A 183 -9.06 6.22 8.68
CA LEU A 183 -9.64 4.94 9.09
C LEU A 183 -10.78 4.56 8.16
N GLY A 184 -11.71 5.47 7.89
CA GLY A 184 -12.80 5.25 6.93
C GLY A 184 -12.30 4.87 5.53
N LEU A 185 -11.30 5.59 5.01
CA LEU A 185 -10.71 5.28 3.70
C LEU A 185 -10.09 3.87 3.67
N TRP A 186 -9.20 3.56 4.62
CA TRP A 186 -8.54 2.26 4.67
C TRP A 186 -9.53 1.12 4.93
N LEU A 187 -10.54 1.36 5.77
CA LEU A 187 -11.61 0.40 6.00
C LEU A 187 -12.37 0.10 4.72
N ILE A 188 -12.72 1.13 3.94
CA ILE A 188 -13.41 0.95 2.64
C ILE A 188 -12.53 0.18 1.66
N LEU A 189 -11.23 0.53 1.56
CA LEU A 189 -10.30 -0.15 0.66
C LEU A 189 -10.09 -1.61 1.04
N ILE A 190 -9.92 -1.90 2.33
CA ILE A 190 -9.72 -3.27 2.83
C ILE A 190 -11.01 -4.08 2.69
N MET A 191 -12.16 -3.55 3.12
CA MET A 191 -13.45 -4.24 2.98
C MET A 191 -13.79 -4.49 1.52
N GLY A 192 -13.68 -3.47 0.66
CA GLY A 192 -13.94 -3.60 -0.77
C GLY A 192 -12.99 -4.59 -1.44
N GLY A 193 -11.69 -4.46 -1.17
CA GLY A 193 -10.67 -5.35 -1.74
C GLY A 193 -10.81 -6.80 -1.28
N THR A 194 -11.12 -7.03 0.00
CA THR A 194 -11.35 -8.39 0.53
C THR A 194 -12.63 -9.00 -0.03
N LEU A 195 -13.72 -8.24 -0.11
CA LEU A 195 -14.99 -8.73 -0.62
C LEU A 195 -14.88 -9.13 -2.10
N VAL A 196 -14.26 -8.28 -2.92
CA VAL A 196 -13.97 -8.59 -4.34
C VAL A 196 -12.99 -9.76 -4.45
N GLY A 197 -11.92 -9.76 -3.63
CA GLY A 197 -10.90 -10.81 -3.62
C GLY A 197 -11.40 -12.18 -3.17
N LEU A 198 -12.50 -12.25 -2.41
CA LEU A 198 -13.13 -13.49 -2.02
C LEU A 198 -14.25 -13.91 -2.97
N ALA A 199 -15.04 -12.96 -3.49
CA ALA A 199 -16.19 -13.28 -4.33
C ALA A 199 -15.78 -13.65 -5.76
N VAL A 200 -14.96 -12.81 -6.41
CA VAL A 200 -14.66 -12.94 -7.84
C VAL A 200 -13.88 -14.22 -8.13
N PRO A 201 -12.74 -14.50 -7.48
CA PRO A 201 -11.94 -15.67 -7.83
C PRO A 201 -12.67 -16.98 -7.54
N ARG A 202 -13.46 -17.05 -6.47
CA ARG A 202 -14.21 -18.27 -6.11
C ARG A 202 -15.24 -18.66 -7.18
N LEU A 203 -15.90 -17.69 -7.81
CA LEU A 203 -16.81 -17.93 -8.93
C LEU A 203 -16.07 -18.58 -10.10
N PHE A 204 -14.87 -18.10 -10.43
CA PHE A 204 -14.08 -18.62 -11.54
C PHE A 204 -13.38 -19.93 -11.22
N ILE A 205 -12.93 -20.14 -9.98
CA ILE A 205 -12.37 -21.42 -9.51
C ILE A 205 -13.41 -22.54 -9.67
N ALA A 206 -14.68 -22.27 -9.39
CA ALA A 206 -15.77 -23.23 -9.55
C ALA A 206 -15.99 -23.67 -11.01
N LEU A 207 -15.63 -22.83 -11.98
CA LEU A 207 -15.72 -23.14 -13.42
C LEU A 207 -14.44 -23.81 -13.92
N ASN A 208 -13.28 -23.22 -13.61
CA ASN A 208 -11.97 -23.73 -13.97
C ASN A 208 -10.94 -23.27 -12.94
N PHE A 209 -10.31 -24.24 -12.28
CA PHE A 209 -9.37 -23.98 -11.19
C PHE A 209 -8.21 -23.06 -11.61
N ASN A 210 -7.56 -23.35 -12.74
CA ASN A 210 -6.41 -22.56 -13.22
C ASN A 210 -6.81 -21.14 -13.57
N PHE A 211 -7.95 -20.97 -14.24
CA PHE A 211 -8.48 -19.65 -14.58
C PHE A 211 -8.82 -18.84 -13.32
N GLY A 212 -9.43 -19.48 -12.32
CA GLY A 212 -9.74 -18.87 -11.04
C GLY A 212 -8.49 -18.37 -10.28
N LEU A 213 -7.39 -19.11 -10.32
CA LEU A 213 -6.11 -18.67 -9.73
C LEU A 213 -5.51 -17.44 -10.44
N ILE A 214 -5.62 -17.37 -11.77
CA ILE A 214 -5.18 -16.20 -12.54
C ILE A 214 -6.00 -14.98 -12.14
N VAL A 215 -7.32 -15.15 -12.06
CA VAL A 215 -8.23 -14.08 -11.64
C VAL A 215 -7.92 -13.62 -10.21
N GLU A 216 -7.62 -14.54 -9.27
CA GLU A 216 -7.19 -14.17 -7.91
C GLU A 216 -5.94 -13.29 -7.93
N ALA A 217 -4.91 -13.69 -8.68
CA ALA A 217 -3.66 -12.96 -8.77
C ALA A 217 -3.88 -11.55 -9.35
N LEU A 218 -4.71 -11.42 -10.38
CA LEU A 218 -5.06 -10.14 -11.00
C LEU A 218 -5.85 -9.22 -10.06
N VAL A 219 -6.86 -9.75 -9.37
CA VAL A 219 -7.67 -8.99 -8.41
C VAL A 219 -6.79 -8.46 -7.27
N LYS A 220 -5.90 -9.29 -6.73
CA LYS A 220 -4.97 -8.88 -5.67
C LYS A 220 -3.92 -7.87 -6.17
N ALA A 221 -3.44 -8.01 -7.40
CA ALA A 221 -2.55 -7.02 -8.01
C ALA A 221 -3.24 -5.66 -8.10
N ALA A 222 -4.48 -5.62 -8.62
CA ALA A 222 -5.27 -4.40 -8.73
C ALA A 222 -5.53 -3.74 -7.37
N ALA A 223 -5.88 -4.52 -6.34
CA ALA A 223 -6.06 -4.03 -4.98
C ALA A 223 -4.77 -3.43 -4.40
N THR A 224 -3.62 -4.04 -4.68
CA THR A 224 -2.30 -3.57 -4.23
C THR A 224 -1.92 -2.25 -4.92
N VAL A 225 -2.18 -2.14 -6.22
CA VAL A 225 -1.98 -0.89 -6.98
C VAL A 225 -2.84 0.23 -6.41
N LEU A 226 -4.14 -0.03 -6.24
CA LEU A 226 -5.07 0.96 -5.69
C LEU A 226 -4.65 1.43 -4.30
N SER A 227 -4.25 0.50 -3.43
CA SER A 227 -3.82 0.82 -2.07
C SER A 227 -2.52 1.65 -2.04
N SER A 228 -1.58 1.35 -2.94
CA SER A 228 -0.30 2.07 -3.04
C SER A 228 -0.50 3.50 -3.53
N VAL A 229 -1.33 3.69 -4.57
CA VAL A 229 -1.67 5.02 -5.09
C VAL A 229 -2.50 5.79 -4.07
N ALA A 230 -3.49 5.16 -3.42
CA ALA A 230 -4.28 5.80 -2.38
C ALA A 230 -3.44 6.27 -1.19
N ALA A 231 -2.39 5.53 -0.83
CA ALA A 231 -1.42 5.98 0.18
C ALA A 231 -0.66 7.24 -0.27
N ALA A 232 -0.20 7.29 -1.53
CA ALA A 232 0.47 8.46 -2.10
C ALA A 232 -0.45 9.69 -2.15
N VAL A 233 -1.68 9.54 -2.65
CA VAL A 233 -2.68 10.61 -2.72
C VAL A 233 -3.08 11.09 -1.33
N SER A 234 -3.28 10.17 -0.38
CA SER A 234 -3.57 10.52 1.01
C SER A 234 -2.46 11.38 1.62
N TYR A 235 -1.20 11.08 1.30
CA TYR A 235 -0.08 11.90 1.75
C TYR A 235 -0.12 13.32 1.17
N ALA A 236 -0.35 13.47 -0.14
CA ALA A 236 -0.42 14.79 -0.77
C ALA A 236 -1.57 15.64 -0.22
N GLU A 237 -2.76 15.05 -0.05
CA GLU A 237 -3.92 15.72 0.56
C GLU A 237 -3.65 16.11 2.03
N LEU A 238 -3.07 15.22 2.85
CA LEU A 238 -2.72 15.56 4.23
C LEU A 238 -1.71 16.69 4.30
N ARG A 239 -0.73 16.70 3.38
CA ARG A 239 0.27 17.76 3.29
C ARG A 239 -0.38 19.08 2.91
N GLN A 240 -1.27 19.10 1.91
CA GLN A 240 -1.98 20.30 1.50
C GLN A 240 -2.86 20.86 2.63
N VAL A 241 -3.63 20.00 3.32
CA VAL A 241 -4.50 20.41 4.42
C VAL A 241 -3.69 20.97 5.60
N ARG A 242 -2.54 20.37 5.94
CA ARG A 242 -1.70 20.79 7.09
C ARG A 242 -0.79 21.97 6.80
N GLU A 243 -0.12 21.98 5.64
CA GLU A 243 0.87 23.00 5.30
C GLU A 243 0.23 24.21 4.64
N GLY A 244 -0.83 24.03 3.84
CA GLY A 244 -1.62 25.13 3.28
C GLY A 244 -2.21 25.99 4.39
N THR A 245 -3.00 25.39 5.30
CA THR A 245 -3.56 26.12 6.45
C THR A 245 -2.54 26.85 7.30
N CYS A 246 -1.29 26.37 7.39
CA CYS A 246 -0.24 27.04 8.13
C CYS A 246 0.20 28.33 7.42
N VAL A 247 0.32 28.31 6.10
CA VAL A 247 0.68 29.48 5.28
C VAL A 247 -0.46 30.50 5.26
N GLU A 248 -1.72 30.07 5.09
CA GLU A 248 -2.86 30.98 5.15
C GLU A 248 -3.03 31.63 6.53
N LYS A 249 -2.86 30.88 7.63
CA LYS A 249 -2.88 31.45 8.99
C LYS A 249 -1.76 32.44 9.25
N LEU A 250 -0.58 32.20 8.69
CA LEU A 250 0.52 33.16 8.80
C LEU A 250 0.22 34.42 7.99
N ALA A 251 -0.31 34.30 6.78
CA ALA A 251 -0.71 35.44 5.95
C ALA A 251 -1.79 36.32 6.63
N GLU A 252 -2.75 35.71 7.34
CA GLU A 252 -3.80 36.43 8.08
C GLU A 252 -3.29 37.18 9.33
N ILE A 253 -2.19 36.71 9.95
CA ILE A 253 -1.55 37.42 11.08
C ILE A 253 -0.77 38.65 10.60
N PHE A 254 -0.31 38.65 9.35
CA PHE A 254 0.48 39.74 8.77
C PHE A 254 -0.33 40.70 7.88
N SER A 255 -1.64 40.49 7.70
CA SER A 255 -2.57 41.38 7.00
C SER A 255 -3.34 42.28 7.96
#